data_AF-A0A432F8J1-F1
#
_entry.id   AF-A0A432F8J1-F1
#
_cell.length_a   1.000
_cell.length_b   1.000
_cell.length_c   1.000
_cell.angle_alpha   90.00
_cell.angle_beta   90.00
_cell.angle_gamma   90.00
#
_symmetry.space_group_name_H-M   'P 1'
#
loop_
_entity.id
_entity.type
_entity.pdbx_description
1 polymer ?
#
loop_
_entity_poly.entity_id
_entity_poly.type
_entity_poly.pdbx_seq_one_letter_code
_entity_poly.pdbx_strand_id
1 'polypeptide(L)' 'MRTTLDLPEELMQKAMTLAQIKTKTQVIILALQELIRKAELSELKKFKGRINLDIDFDQIRDRS' A
#
# COMPACT_ATOMS: atom_id res chain seq x y z
N MET A 1 6.66 21.78 -2.90
CA MET A 1 7.46 22.28 -1.76
C MET A 1 8.87 21.70 -1.86
N ARG A 2 9.93 22.50 -1.71
CA ARG A 2 11.31 21.99 -1.70
C ARG A 2 11.78 21.93 -0.25
N THR A 3 12.12 20.74 0.23
CA THR A 3 12.55 20.49 1.61
C THR A 3 13.92 19.83 1.60
N THR A 4 14.74 20.14 2.60
CA THR A 4 15.98 19.41 2.88
C THR A 4 15.67 18.37 3.94
N LEU A 5 15.95 17.11 3.64
CA LEU A 5 15.69 15.98 4.54
C LEU A 5 16.99 15.19 4.68
N ASP A 6 17.33 14.82 5.91
CA ASP A 6 18.43 13.90 6.16
C ASP A 6 17.87 12.47 6.15
N LEU A 7 18.33 11.65 5.20
CA LEU A 7 17.80 10.31 4.95
C LEU A 7 18.96 9.30 4.88
N PRO A 8 18.84 8.13 5.54
CA PRO A 8 19.86 7.09 5.45
C PRO A 8 20.05 6.64 3.99
N GLU A 9 21.28 6.74 3.50
CA GLU A 9 21.58 6.45 2.09
C GLU A 9 21.32 4.98 1.74
N GLU A 10 21.60 4.05 2.65
CA GLU A 10 21.34 2.62 2.44
C GLU A 10 19.86 2.31 2.22
N LEU A 11 18.97 2.95 2.99
CA LEU A 11 17.52 2.78 2.85
C LEU A 11 17.05 3.36 1.51
N MET A 12 17.57 4.52 1.13
CA MET A 12 17.25 5.15 -0.15
C MET A 12 17.71 4.28 -1.32
N GLN A 13 18.94 3.75 -1.29
CA GLN A 13 19.44 2.86 -2.34
C GLN A 13 18.61 1.59 -2.45
N LYS A 14 18.32 0.91 -1.32
CA LYS A 14 17.45 -0.27 -1.32
C LYS A 14 16.08 0.03 -1.93
N ALA A 15 15.46 1.15 -1.55
CA ALA A 15 14.17 1.55 -2.09
C ALA A 15 14.24 1.87 -3.59
N MET A 16 15.30 2.53 -4.06
CA MET A 16 15.55 2.80 -5.48
C MET A 16 15.73 1.51 -6.28
N THR A 17 16.49 0.53 -5.77
CA THR A 17 16.70 -0.77 -6.42
C THR A 17 15.41 -1.58 -6.48
N LEU A 18 14.67 -1.67 -5.37
CA LEU A 18 13.42 -2.42 -5.30
C LEU A 18 12.32 -1.81 -6.18
N ALA A 19 12.21 -0.48 -6.20
CA ALA A 19 11.23 0.22 -7.01
C ALA A 19 11.67 0.43 -8.47
N GLN A 20 12.93 0.10 -8.81
CA GLN A 20 13.56 0.39 -10.11
C GLN A 20 13.46 1.87 -10.53
N ILE A 21 13.56 2.77 -9.55
CA ILE A 21 13.43 4.22 -9.76
C ILE A 21 14.80 4.89 -9.76
N LYS A 22 15.01 5.81 -10.71
CA LYS A 22 16.29 6.50 -10.92
C LYS A 22 16.50 7.72 -10.03
N THR A 23 15.46 8.29 -9.43
CA THR A 23 15.55 9.54 -8.68
C THR A 23 15.09 9.41 -7.22
N LYS A 24 15.84 10.01 -6.30
CA LYS A 24 15.52 10.04 -4.86
C LYS A 24 14.14 10.66 -4.60
N THR A 25 13.77 11.69 -5.36
CA THR A 25 12.45 12.36 -5.27
C THR A 25 11.30 11.43 -5.62
N GLN A 26 11.40 10.66 -6.71
CA GLN A 26 10.32 9.76 -7.11
C GLN A 26 10.11 8.61 -6.11
N VAL A 27 11.18 8.11 -5.49
CA VAL A 27 11.07 7.11 -4.42
C VAL A 27 10.30 7.66 -3.23
N ILE A 28 10.56 8.91 -2.83
CA ILE A 28 9.84 9.55 -1.72
C ILE A 28 8.35 9.74 -2.08
N ILE A 29 8.05 10.19 -3.31
CA ILE A 29 6.67 10.34 -3.77
C ILE A 29 5.94 8.99 -3.71
N LEU A 30 6.56 7.93 -4.25
CA LEU A 30 5.98 6.59 -4.22
C LEU A 30 5.77 6.07 -2.79
N ALA A 31 6.74 6.30 -1.90
CA ALA A 31 6.63 5.89 -0.51
C ALA A 31 5.46 6.57 0.22
N LEU A 32 5.22 7.86 -0.05
CA LEU A 32 4.09 8.60 0.50
C LEU A 32 2.75 8.10 -0.06
N GLN A 33 2.68 7.84 -1.37
CA GLN A 33 1.49 7.28 -2.02
C GLN A 33 1.15 5.90 -1.44
N GLU A 34 2.14 5.03 -1.28
CA GLU A 34 1.96 3.70 -0.69
C GLU A 34 1.54 3.76 0.78
N LEU A 35 2.05 4.74 1.54
CA LEU A 35 1.65 4.94 2.93
C LEU A 35 0.17 5.34 3.02
N ILE A 36 -0.28 6.28 2.19
CA ILE A 36 -1.69 6.70 2.12
C ILE A 36 -2.56 5.51 1.70
N ARG A 37 -2.18 4.81 0.62
CA ARG A 37 -2.90 3.64 0.10
C ARG A 37 -3.06 2.56 1.17
N LYS A 38 -2.00 2.29 1.95
CA LYS A 38 -2.04 1.31 3.05
C LYS A 38 -2.94 1.75 4.19
N ALA A 39 -2.94 3.04 4.53
CA ALA A 39 -3.83 3.60 5.54
C ALA A 39 -5.31 3.46 5.11
N GLU A 40 -5.65 3.83 3.89
CA GLU A 40 -7.00 3.70 3.33
C GLU A 40 -7.45 2.23 3.28
N LEU A 41 -6.57 1.32 2.84
CA LEU A 41 -6.83 -0.13 2.88
C LEU A 41 -7.04 -0.65 4.31
N SER A 42 -6.32 -0.11 5.28
CA SER A 42 -6.51 -0.47 6.69
C SER A 42 -7.86 -0.01 7.21
N GLU A 43 -8.34 1.17 6.80
CA GLU A 43 -9.69 1.63 7.10
C GLU A 43 -10.75 0.73 6.46
N LEU A 44 -10.55 0.32 5.20
CA LEU A 44 -11.44 -0.64 4.52
C LEU A 44 -11.51 -1.99 5.27
N LYS A 45 -10.40 -2.46 5.83
CA LYS A 45 -10.40 -3.66 6.66
C LYS A 45 -11.23 -3.53 7.94
N LYS A 46 -11.49 -2.32 8.45
CA LYS A 46 -12.41 -2.11 9.59
C LYS A 46 -13.87 -2.41 9.23
N PHE A 47 -14.22 -2.40 7.95
CA PHE A 47 -15.55 -2.79 7.48
C PHE A 47 -15.72 -4.31 7.35
N LYS A 48 -14.64 -5.10 7.54
CA LYS A 48 -14.69 -6.56 7.58
C LYS A 48 -15.55 -7.01 8.76
N GLY A 49 -16.73 -7.55 8.47
CA GLY A 49 -17.71 -8.00 9.47
C GLY A 49 -18.82 -7.00 9.79
N ARG A 50 -18.78 -5.77 9.27
CA ARG A 50 -19.93 -4.84 9.30
C ARG A 50 -20.77 -4.87 8.03
N ILE A 51 -20.16 -5.24 6.91
CA ILE A 51 -20.87 -5.42 5.65
C ILE A 51 -21.46 -6.83 5.69
N ASN A 52 -22.78 -6.93 5.82
CA ASN A 52 -23.49 -8.19 5.66
C ASN A 52 -23.50 -8.50 4.16
N LEU A 53 -22.49 -9.26 3.74
CA LEU A 53 -22.40 -9.78 2.39
C LEU A 53 -23.35 -10.97 2.34
N ASP A 54 -24.55 -10.73 1.82
CA ASP A 54 -25.61 -11.72 1.61
C ASP A 54 -25.19 -12.65 0.45
N ILE A 55 -24.19 -13.49 0.74
CA ILE A 55 -23.53 -14.36 -0.24
C ILE A 55 -23.65 -15.78 0.26
N ASP A 56 -24.32 -16.60 -0.54
CA ASP A 56 -24.40 -18.04 -0.34
C ASP A 56 -23.08 -18.70 -0.78
N PHE A 57 -22.25 -19.05 0.20
CA PHE A 57 -20.95 -19.70 -0.04
C PHE A 57 -21.09 -21.12 -0.59
N ASP A 58 -22.24 -21.77 -0.44
CA ASP A 58 -22.47 -23.13 -0.93
C ASP A 58 -22.72 -23.13 -2.45
N GLN A 59 -23.45 -22.12 -2.95
CA GLN A 59 -23.59 -21.91 -4.41
C GLN A 59 -22.27 -21.56 -5.10
N ILE A 60 -21.41 -20.77 -4.45
CA ILE A 60 -20.13 -20.34 -5.05
C ILE A 60 -19.10 -21.46 -5.08
N ARG A 61 -19.14 -22.37 -4.09
CA ARG A 61 -18.11 -23.42 -3.94
C ARG A 61 -18.44 -24.69 -4.69
N ASP A 62 -19.57 -24.76 -5.38
CA ASP A 62 -20.05 -25.90 -6.17
C ASP A 62 -19.75 -27.25 -5.46
N ARG A 63 -20.11 -27.31 -4.18
CA ARG A 63 -19.97 -28.53 -3.36
C ARG A 63 -21.20 -29.45 -3.51
N SER A 64 -21.87 -29.34 -4.66
CA SER A 64 -23.06 -30.11 -5.05
C SER A 64 -22.68 -31.50 -5.54
#